data_AF-A0A951CNG2-F1
#
_entry.id   AF-A0A951CNG2-F1
#
_cell.length_a   1.000
_cell.length_b   1.000
_cell.length_c   1.000
_cell.angle_alpha   90.00
_cell.angle_beta   90.00
_cell.angle_gamma   90.00
#
_symmetry.space_group_name_H-M   'P 1'
#
loop_
_entity.id
_entity.type
_entity.pdbx_description
1 polymer ?
#
loop_
_entity_poly.entity_id
_entity_poly.type
_entity_poly.pdbx_seq_one_letter_code
_entity_poly.pdbx_strand_id
1 'polypeptide(L)'
;MLALHDAARFGDESGLSRLIDIATSVGGRLAAAIAAHAAAVRDRDAAAIFAAAHQFEQIGALLSAADAAAQAASAFEARGDRRRTVDAAAVAHRLAAECGGIRTPALDVAAHPLPLTMREREIANLVAAGLSNKEIADRLVVSVRTVEGHLYRACTKLDISDREQLAAMIRSGGKH
;
A
#
# COMPACT_ATOMS: atom_id res chain seq x y z
N MET A 1 9.72 17.16 3.50
CA MET A 1 8.28 16.98 3.74
C MET A 1 7.66 16.13 2.63
N LEU A 2 7.66 16.57 1.35
CA LEU A 2 7.13 15.75 0.24
C LEU A 2 7.76 14.35 0.13
N ALA A 3 9.09 14.23 0.11
CA ALA A 3 9.76 12.93 -0.02
C ALA A 3 9.45 11.93 1.12
N LEU A 4 9.21 12.44 2.34
CA LEU A 4 8.81 11.61 3.48
C LEU A 4 7.32 11.24 3.42
N HIS A 5 6.49 12.15 2.91
CA HIS A 5 5.07 11.87 2.67
C HIS A 5 4.88 10.86 1.54
N ASP A 6 5.69 10.92 0.48
CA ASP A 6 5.69 9.92 -0.57
C ASP A 6 6.13 8.55 -0.03
N ALA A 7 7.17 8.48 0.81
CA ALA A 7 7.56 7.25 1.49
C ALA A 7 6.43 6.65 2.37
N ALA A 8 5.72 7.50 3.13
CA ALA A 8 4.56 7.10 3.93
C ALA A 8 3.37 6.62 3.05
N ARG A 9 3.15 7.26 1.90
CA ARG A 9 2.17 6.82 0.90
C ARG A 9 2.52 5.45 0.30
N PHE A 10 3.80 5.10 0.29
CA PHE A 10 4.33 3.80 -0.14
C PHE A 10 4.54 2.78 1.01
N GLY A 11 4.07 3.08 2.21
CA GLY A 11 4.09 2.15 3.36
C GLY A 11 5.40 2.10 4.12
N ASP A 12 6.34 3.02 3.85
CA ASP A 12 7.55 3.18 4.65
C ASP A 12 7.25 3.98 5.92
N GLU A 13 7.19 3.27 7.05
CA GLU A 13 6.91 3.85 8.36
C GLU A 13 8.15 4.53 8.99
N SER A 14 9.36 4.34 8.45
CA SER A 14 10.63 4.77 9.08
C SER A 14 10.77 6.29 9.21
N GLY A 15 10.06 7.05 8.37
CA GLY A 15 10.09 8.52 8.33
C GLY A 15 8.92 9.22 9.03
N LEU A 16 7.94 8.50 9.58
CA LEU A 16 6.65 9.09 9.99
C LEU A 16 6.77 10.12 11.12
N SER A 17 7.53 9.84 12.18
CA SER A 17 7.70 10.79 13.29
C SER A 17 8.34 12.10 12.83
N ARG A 18 9.35 12.01 11.95
CA ARG A 18 10.03 13.19 11.40
C ARG A 18 9.13 13.98 10.45
N LEU A 19 8.26 13.29 9.70
CA LEU A 19 7.26 13.90 8.84
C LEU A 19 6.24 14.70 9.65
N ILE A 20 5.73 14.14 10.76
CA ILE A 20 4.77 14.79 11.66
C ILE A 20 5.36 16.10 12.20
N ASP A 21 6.60 16.07 12.71
CA ASP A 21 7.27 17.26 13.26
C ASP A 21 7.42 18.36 12.21
N ILE A 22 7.91 18.01 11.02
CA ILE A 22 8.13 18.98 9.94
C ILE A 22 6.79 19.55 9.47
N ALA A 23 5.77 18.72 9.27
CA ALA A 23 4.47 19.17 8.79
C ALA A 23 3.77 20.09 9.80
N THR A 24 3.86 19.78 11.09
CA THR A 24 3.35 20.64 12.17
C THR A 24 4.04 22.00 12.18
N SER A 25 5.35 22.05 11.90
CA SER A 25 6.12 23.30 11.88
C SER A 25 5.87 24.20 10.66
N VAL A 26 5.53 23.62 9.51
CA VAL A 26 5.27 24.37 8.27
C VAL A 26 3.87 25.02 8.29
N GLY A 27 2.90 24.35 8.91
CA GLY A 27 1.52 24.82 8.99
C GLY A 27 0.77 24.79 7.65
N GLY A 28 -0.51 25.19 7.68
CA GLY A 28 -1.39 25.18 6.51
C GLY A 28 -2.16 23.87 6.30
N ARG A 29 -3.24 23.93 5.50
CA ARG A 29 -4.20 22.82 5.36
C ARG A 29 -3.57 21.53 4.84
N LEU A 30 -2.62 21.63 3.90
CA LEU A 30 -1.90 20.47 3.36
C LEU A 30 -0.98 19.83 4.40
N ALA A 31 -0.21 20.62 5.16
CA ALA A 31 0.69 20.10 6.17
C ALA A 31 -0.09 19.44 7.33
N ALA A 32 -1.22 20.02 7.72
CA ALA A 32 -2.12 19.41 8.71
C ALA A 32 -2.67 18.05 8.24
N ALA A 33 -3.10 17.95 6.98
CA ALA A 33 -3.58 16.68 6.41
C ALA A 33 -2.46 15.62 6.35
N ILE A 34 -1.23 16.01 6.00
CA ILE A 34 -0.06 15.13 6.00
C ILE A 34 0.26 14.62 7.41
N ALA A 35 0.25 15.50 8.42
CA ALA A 35 0.49 15.10 9.81
C ALA A 35 -0.58 14.15 10.33
N ALA A 36 -1.86 14.44 10.06
CA ALA A 36 -2.99 13.61 10.44
C ALA A 36 -2.93 12.22 9.79
N HIS A 37 -2.62 12.16 8.49
CA HIS A 37 -2.41 10.91 7.77
C HIS A 37 -1.27 10.09 8.35
N ALA A 38 -0.10 10.70 8.56
CA ALA A 38 1.08 10.02 9.11
C ALA A 38 0.83 9.46 10.52
N ALA A 39 0.13 10.21 11.38
CA ALA A 39 -0.26 9.74 12.70
C ALA A 39 -1.24 8.57 12.63
N ALA A 40 -2.25 8.66 11.76
CA ALA A 40 -3.24 7.59 11.57
C ALA A 40 -2.61 6.29 11.06
N VAL A 41 -1.64 6.37 10.14
CA VAL A 41 -0.87 5.22 9.65
C VAL A 41 -0.05 4.60 10.77
N ARG A 42 0.71 5.40 11.53
CA ARG A 42 1.50 4.95 12.69
C ARG A 42 0.64 4.21 13.72
N ASP A 43 -0.53 4.76 14.01
CA ASP A 43 -1.44 4.25 15.03
C ASP A 43 -2.35 3.12 14.48
N ARG A 44 -2.17 2.77 13.19
CA ARG A 44 -2.95 1.77 12.43
C ARG A 44 -4.46 1.97 12.49
N ASP A 45 -4.91 3.22 12.58
CA ASP A 45 -6.31 3.58 12.66
C ASP A 45 -6.92 3.73 11.25
N ALA A 46 -7.54 2.66 10.76
CA ALA A 46 -8.19 2.62 9.45
C ALA A 46 -9.24 3.75 9.25
N ALA A 47 -9.99 4.11 10.30
CA ALA A 47 -10.99 5.17 10.19
C ALA A 47 -10.34 6.55 10.09
N ALA A 48 -9.28 6.79 10.86
CA ALA A 48 -8.52 8.03 10.78
C ALA A 48 -7.75 8.16 9.45
N ILE A 49 -7.22 7.07 8.91
CA ILE A 49 -6.60 7.05 7.57
C ILE A 49 -7.65 7.46 6.51
N PHE A 50 -8.86 6.91 6.60
CA PHE A 50 -9.94 7.26 5.67
C PHE A 50 -10.40 8.71 5.80
N ALA A 51 -10.47 9.23 7.03
CA ALA A 51 -10.77 10.64 7.27
C ALA A 51 -9.69 11.57 6.67
N ALA A 52 -8.41 11.18 6.75
CA ALA A 52 -7.32 11.92 6.13
C ALA A 52 -7.44 11.96 4.59
N ALA A 53 -7.92 10.88 3.97
CA ALA A 53 -8.22 10.87 2.54
C ALA A 53 -9.23 11.97 2.15
N HIS A 54 -10.30 12.13 2.94
CA HIS A 54 -11.30 13.18 2.69
C HIS A 54 -10.74 14.58 2.91
N GLN A 55 -9.84 14.75 3.89
CA GLN A 55 -9.15 16.03 4.10
C GLN A 55 -8.27 16.40 2.91
N PHE A 56 -7.53 15.44 2.34
CA PHE A 56 -6.74 15.65 1.12
C PHE A 56 -7.61 16.00 -0.07
N GLU A 57 -8.77 15.35 -0.22
CA GLU A 57 -9.72 15.65 -1.30
C GLU A 57 -10.24 17.09 -1.21
N GLN A 58 -10.67 17.52 -0.01
CA GLN A 58 -11.19 18.87 0.22
C GLN A 58 -10.19 20.00 -0.07
N ILE A 59 -8.89 19.70 -0.03
CA ILE A 59 -7.83 20.67 -0.34
C ILE A 59 -7.30 20.54 -1.78
N GLY A 60 -7.88 19.64 -2.58
CA GLY A 60 -7.48 19.40 -3.97
C GLY A 60 -6.22 18.54 -4.13
N ALA A 61 -5.71 17.93 -3.06
CA ALA A 61 -4.58 17.02 -3.09
C ALA A 61 -5.04 15.61 -3.51
N LEU A 62 -5.65 15.51 -4.69
CA LEU A 62 -6.38 14.32 -5.16
C LEU A 62 -5.53 13.04 -5.14
N LEU A 63 -4.26 13.13 -5.50
CA LEU A 63 -3.35 11.98 -5.49
C LEU A 63 -3.07 11.47 -4.07
N SER A 64 -2.90 12.38 -3.10
CA SER A 64 -2.75 12.02 -1.68
C SER A 64 -4.04 11.47 -1.10
N ALA A 65 -5.19 12.00 -1.55
CA ALA A 65 -6.51 11.49 -1.17
C ALA A 65 -6.71 10.05 -1.67
N ALA A 66 -6.35 9.78 -2.92
CA ALA A 66 -6.48 8.45 -3.52
C ALA A 66 -5.60 7.41 -2.80
N ASP A 67 -4.34 7.76 -2.51
CA ASP A 67 -3.42 6.87 -1.79
C ASP A 67 -3.88 6.61 -0.35
N ALA A 68 -4.34 7.63 0.37
CA ALA A 68 -4.87 7.47 1.73
C ALA A 68 -6.15 6.61 1.73
N ALA A 69 -7.03 6.75 0.74
CA ALA A 69 -8.22 5.91 0.60
C ALA A 69 -7.85 4.44 0.31
N ALA A 70 -6.83 4.20 -0.54
CA ALA A 70 -6.33 2.85 -0.80
C ALA A 70 -5.71 2.21 0.46
N GLN A 71 -4.93 2.96 1.23
CA GLN A 71 -4.38 2.50 2.50
C GLN A 71 -5.48 2.19 3.53
N ALA A 72 -6.53 3.02 3.59
CA ALA A 72 -7.69 2.75 4.43
C ALA A 72 -8.39 1.45 4.02
N ALA A 73 -8.56 1.18 2.72
CA ALA A 73 -9.14 -0.06 2.24
C ALA A 73 -8.33 -1.29 2.70
N SER A 74 -7.00 -1.27 2.54
CA SER A 74 -6.14 -2.33 3.05
C SER A 74 -6.21 -2.49 4.58
N ALA A 75 -6.32 -1.38 5.31
CA ALA A 75 -6.44 -1.40 6.77
C ALA A 75 -7.81 -1.94 7.25
N PHE A 76 -8.90 -1.65 6.55
CA PHE A 76 -10.22 -2.25 6.81
C PHE A 76 -10.27 -3.73 6.47
N GLU A 77 -9.62 -4.13 5.36
CA GLU A 77 -9.52 -5.53 4.96
C GLU A 77 -8.79 -6.36 6.02
N ALA A 78 -7.67 -5.86 6.53
CA ALA A 78 -6.92 -6.50 7.61
C ALA A 78 -7.74 -6.70 8.91
N ARG A 79 -8.80 -5.91 9.10
CA ARG A 79 -9.75 -5.99 10.23
C ARG A 79 -11.01 -6.80 9.90
N GLY A 80 -11.18 -7.25 8.66
CA GLY A 80 -12.37 -7.97 8.20
C GLY A 80 -13.62 -7.11 7.96
N ASP A 81 -13.49 -5.78 7.94
CA ASP A 81 -14.61 -4.87 7.70
C ASP A 81 -14.86 -4.70 6.20
N ARG A 82 -15.57 -5.69 5.62
CA ARG A 82 -15.79 -5.79 4.17
C ARG A 82 -16.52 -4.56 3.60
N ARG A 83 -17.50 -4.02 4.33
CA ARG A 83 -18.27 -2.86 3.87
C ARG A 83 -17.34 -1.65 3.72
N ARG A 84 -16.59 -1.31 4.77
CA ARG A 84 -15.68 -0.16 4.73
C ARG A 84 -14.52 -0.35 3.77
N THR A 85 -14.08 -1.59 3.55
CA THR A 85 -13.10 -1.92 2.52
C THR A 85 -13.60 -1.51 1.13
N VAL A 86 -14.83 -1.91 0.78
CA VAL A 86 -15.43 -1.59 -0.53
C VAL A 86 -15.64 -0.08 -0.68
N ASP A 87 -16.16 0.58 0.35
CA ASP A 87 -16.39 2.03 0.34
C ASP A 87 -15.06 2.79 0.12
N ALA A 88 -14.00 2.42 0.84
CA ALA A 88 -12.70 3.08 0.73
C ALA A 88 -12.02 2.82 -0.63
N ALA A 89 -12.12 1.59 -1.15
CA ALA A 89 -11.59 1.24 -2.46
C ALA A 89 -12.31 2.00 -3.58
N ALA A 90 -13.64 2.14 -3.51
CA ALA A 90 -14.41 2.91 -4.48
C ALA A 90 -13.99 4.39 -4.53
N VAL A 91 -13.74 4.99 -3.37
CA VAL A 91 -13.21 6.36 -3.27
C VAL A 91 -11.81 6.46 -3.87
N ALA A 92 -10.92 5.52 -3.56
CA ALA A 92 -9.58 5.49 -4.13
C ALA A 92 -9.61 5.44 -5.67
N HIS A 93 -10.44 4.56 -6.25
CA HIS A 93 -10.60 4.44 -7.70
C HIS A 93 -11.15 5.70 -8.36
N ARG A 94 -12.18 6.32 -7.79
CA ARG A 94 -12.75 7.56 -8.32
C ARG A 94 -11.69 8.66 -8.36
N LEU A 95 -10.97 8.87 -7.26
CA LEU A 95 -9.93 9.90 -7.14
C LEU A 95 -8.74 9.64 -8.07
N ALA A 96 -8.37 8.37 -8.28
CA ALA A 96 -7.35 7.96 -9.24
C ALA A 96 -7.72 8.33 -10.68
N ALA A 97 -8.99 8.09 -11.06
CA ALA A 97 -9.51 8.40 -12.37
C ALA A 97 -9.51 9.92 -12.63
N GLU A 98 -9.86 10.72 -11.61
CA GLU A 98 -9.84 12.18 -11.66
C GLU A 98 -8.40 12.76 -11.79
N CYS A 99 -7.38 12.02 -11.35
CA CYS A 99 -5.97 12.40 -11.53
C CYS A 99 -5.42 12.13 -12.94
N GLY A 100 -6.26 11.79 -13.93
CA GLY A 100 -5.82 11.55 -15.31
C GLY A 100 -5.10 10.20 -15.51
N GLY A 101 -5.37 9.21 -14.65
CA GLY A 101 -4.79 7.87 -14.76
C GLY A 101 -3.34 7.78 -14.28
N ILE A 102 -2.86 8.73 -13.48
CA ILE A 102 -1.54 8.67 -12.83
C ILE A 102 -1.48 7.42 -11.94
N ARG A 103 -0.49 6.57 -12.18
CA ARG A 103 -0.25 5.36 -11.39
C ARG A 103 0.68 5.65 -10.23
N THR A 104 0.28 5.21 -9.04
CA THR A 104 1.12 5.15 -7.84
C THR A 104 1.09 3.71 -7.32
N PRO A 105 2.11 3.25 -6.58
CA PRO A 105 2.09 1.94 -5.93
C PRO A 105 0.81 1.65 -5.11
N ALA A 106 0.23 2.64 -4.43
CA ALA A 106 -1.03 2.46 -3.70
C ALA A 106 -2.23 2.30 -4.66
N LEU A 107 -2.23 3.01 -5.79
CA LEU A 107 -3.23 2.83 -6.86
C LEU A 107 -3.06 1.53 -7.62
N ASP A 108 -1.84 1.02 -7.80
CA ASP A 108 -1.60 -0.28 -8.42
C ASP A 108 -2.05 -1.43 -7.50
N VAL A 109 -1.91 -1.27 -6.18
CA VAL A 109 -2.47 -2.21 -5.18
C VAL A 109 -3.99 -2.19 -5.19
N ALA A 110 -4.63 -1.03 -5.35
CA ALA A 110 -6.08 -0.91 -5.48
C ALA A 110 -6.60 -1.41 -6.85
N ALA A 111 -5.87 -1.12 -7.94
CA ALA A 111 -6.21 -1.53 -9.30
C ALA A 111 -6.05 -3.03 -9.54
N HIS A 112 -5.15 -3.69 -8.80
CA HIS A 112 -4.96 -5.13 -8.86
C HIS A 112 -4.92 -5.71 -7.44
N PRO A 113 -6.10 -5.97 -6.84
CA PRO A 113 -6.21 -6.55 -5.52
C PRO A 113 -5.88 -8.05 -5.62
N LEU A 114 -4.63 -8.38 -5.88
CA LEU A 114 -4.12 -9.69 -5.52
C LEU A 114 -4.28 -9.78 -4.00
N PRO A 115 -4.99 -10.78 -3.44
CA PRO A 115 -5.22 -10.96 -2.01
C PRO A 115 -3.95 -11.30 -1.20
N LEU A 116 -2.82 -10.72 -1.55
CA LEU A 116 -1.53 -10.91 -0.92
C LEU A 116 -1.32 -9.86 0.17
N THR A 117 -0.92 -10.33 1.36
CA THR A 117 -0.34 -9.49 2.41
C THR A 117 0.92 -8.78 1.90
N MET A 118 1.34 -7.71 2.57
CA MET A 118 2.57 -6.99 2.24
C MET A 118 3.77 -7.91 2.08
N ARG A 119 3.93 -8.88 2.99
CA ARG A 119 5.06 -9.81 2.97
C ARG A 119 4.98 -10.82 1.82
N GLU A 120 3.79 -11.32 1.52
CA GLU A 120 3.57 -12.22 0.38
C GLU A 120 3.84 -11.49 -0.94
N ARG A 121 3.44 -10.22 -1.05
CA ARG A 121 3.66 -9.37 -2.23
C ARG A 121 5.15 -9.05 -2.43
N GLU A 122 5.84 -8.69 -1.36
CA GLU A 122 7.29 -8.45 -1.39
C GLU A 122 8.05 -9.68 -1.91
N ILE A 123 7.72 -10.86 -1.39
CA ILE A 123 8.31 -12.13 -1.85
C ILE A 123 7.92 -12.42 -3.31
N ALA A 124 6.67 -12.22 -3.70
CA ALA A 124 6.21 -12.41 -5.08
C ALA A 124 6.94 -11.51 -6.09
N ASN A 125 7.23 -10.26 -5.71
CA ASN A 125 8.02 -9.32 -6.52
C ASN A 125 9.47 -9.77 -6.69
N LEU A 126 10.11 -10.26 -5.63
CA LEU A 126 11.49 -10.78 -5.70
C LEU A 126 11.57 -12.06 -6.55
N VAL A 127 10.55 -12.91 -6.47
CA VAL A 127 10.40 -14.08 -7.34
C VAL A 127 10.21 -13.66 -8.80
N ALA A 128 9.39 -12.64 -9.06
CA ALA A 128 9.21 -12.07 -10.40
C ALA A 128 10.50 -11.46 -10.98
N ALA A 129 11.37 -10.93 -10.11
CA ALA A 129 12.72 -10.46 -10.42
C ALA A 129 13.76 -11.58 -10.60
N GLY A 130 13.36 -12.86 -10.43
CA GLY A 130 14.19 -14.02 -10.72
C GLY A 130 15.00 -14.55 -9.54
N LEU A 131 14.82 -14.04 -8.32
CA LEU A 131 15.58 -14.51 -7.16
C LEU A 131 15.12 -15.89 -6.69
N SER A 132 16.06 -16.72 -6.26
CA SER A 132 15.81 -18.00 -5.58
C SER A 132 15.32 -17.80 -4.14
N ASN A 133 14.69 -18.83 -3.55
CA ASN A 133 14.21 -18.74 -2.16
C ASN A 133 15.34 -18.49 -1.16
N LYS A 134 16.56 -18.97 -1.48
CA LYS A 134 17.75 -18.74 -0.67
C LYS A 134 18.19 -17.27 -0.73
N GLU A 135 18.27 -16.70 -1.93
CA GLU A 135 18.62 -15.28 -2.09
C GLU A 135 17.57 -14.36 -1.45
N ILE A 136 16.29 -14.73 -1.53
CA ILE A 136 15.21 -14.00 -0.87
C ILE A 136 15.33 -14.12 0.65
N ALA A 137 15.61 -15.31 1.17
CA ALA A 137 15.81 -15.53 2.59
C ALA A 137 16.97 -14.71 3.15
N ASP A 138 18.10 -14.70 2.42
CA ASP A 138 19.29 -13.92 2.76
C ASP A 138 19.01 -12.42 2.71
N ARG A 139 18.33 -11.95 1.66
CA ARG A 139 17.99 -10.53 1.48
C ARG A 139 17.02 -10.02 2.54
N LEU A 140 16.07 -10.85 2.94
CA LEU A 140 15.02 -10.48 3.88
C LEU A 140 15.32 -10.90 5.33
N VAL A 141 16.51 -11.47 5.58
CA VAL A 141 16.99 -11.93 6.89
C VAL A 141 15.99 -12.87 7.58
N VAL A 142 15.53 -13.88 6.84
CA VAL A 142 14.61 -14.94 7.34
C VAL A 142 15.09 -16.32 6.91
N SER A 143 14.44 -17.37 7.39
CA SER A 143 14.73 -18.73 6.91
C SER A 143 14.12 -18.98 5.53
N VAL A 144 14.74 -19.87 4.73
CA VAL A 144 14.18 -20.36 3.47
C VAL A 144 12.77 -20.94 3.68
N ARG A 145 12.56 -21.66 4.78
CA ARG A 145 11.25 -22.20 5.17
C ARG A 145 10.18 -21.11 5.38
N THR A 146 10.58 -19.95 5.90
CA THR A 146 9.69 -18.79 6.05
C THR A 146 9.27 -18.27 4.67
N VAL A 147 10.22 -18.14 3.74
CA VAL A 147 9.95 -17.73 2.36
C VAL A 147 8.99 -18.70 1.67
N GLU A 148 9.24 -20.01 1.78
CA GLU A 148 8.37 -21.07 1.25
C GLU A 148 6.95 -21.01 1.83
N GLY A 149 6.83 -20.78 3.15
CA GLY A 149 5.53 -20.64 3.80
C GLY A 149 4.72 -19.44 3.29
N HIS A 150 5.38 -18.30 3.04
CA HIS A 150 4.72 -17.14 2.43
C HIS A 150 4.38 -17.38 0.96
N LEU A 151 5.26 -18.02 0.19
CA LEU A 151 5.00 -18.41 -1.19
C LEU A 151 3.79 -19.33 -1.29
N TYR A 152 3.70 -20.35 -0.43
CA TYR A 152 2.56 -21.25 -0.39
C TYR A 152 1.26 -20.49 -0.14
N ARG A 153 1.22 -19.63 0.89
CA ARG A 153 0.03 -18.81 1.18
C ARG A 153 -0.31 -17.87 0.03
N ALA A 154 0.69 -17.27 -0.61
CA ALA A 154 0.49 -16.42 -1.78
C ALA A 154 -0.14 -17.20 -2.94
N CYS A 155 0.42 -18.35 -3.28
CA CYS A 155 -0.10 -19.23 -4.33
C CYS A 155 -1.51 -19.73 -4.03
N THR A 156 -1.79 -20.16 -2.78
CA THR A 156 -3.13 -20.58 -2.36
C THR A 156 -4.15 -19.46 -2.49
N LYS A 157 -3.81 -18.23 -2.09
CA LYS A 157 -4.73 -17.09 -2.19
C LYS A 157 -4.99 -16.66 -3.64
N LEU A 158 -4.06 -16.97 -4.54
CA LEU A 158 -4.15 -16.64 -5.96
C LEU A 158 -4.65 -17.79 -6.83
N ASP A 159 -4.95 -18.95 -6.22
CA ASP A 159 -5.37 -20.18 -6.89
C ASP A 159 -4.40 -20.60 -8.02
N ILE A 160 -3.10 -20.47 -7.76
CA ILE A 160 -2.03 -20.85 -8.69
C ILE A 160 -1.15 -21.94 -8.10
N SER A 161 -0.57 -22.76 -8.97
CA SER A 161 0.10 -23.99 -8.54
C SER A 161 1.58 -23.82 -8.22
N ASP A 162 2.24 -22.80 -8.76
CA ASP A 162 3.69 -22.69 -8.69
C ASP A 162 4.24 -21.25 -8.72
N ARG A 163 5.53 -21.14 -8.40
CA ARG A 163 6.26 -19.87 -8.35
C ARG A 163 6.41 -19.20 -9.71
N GLU A 164 6.34 -19.94 -10.81
CA GLU A 164 6.53 -19.42 -12.16
C GLU A 164 5.25 -18.72 -12.64
N GLN A 165 4.09 -19.31 -12.33
CA GLN A 165 2.77 -18.69 -12.47
C GLN A 165 2.66 -17.43 -11.61
N LEU A 166 3.16 -17.48 -10.36
CA LEU A 166 3.21 -16.29 -9.49
C LEU A 166 4.07 -15.19 -10.13
N ALA A 167 5.25 -15.54 -10.61
CA ALA A 167 6.15 -14.61 -11.30
C ALA A 167 5.51 -14.02 -12.57
N ALA A 168 4.82 -14.85 -13.36
CA ALA A 168 4.13 -14.43 -14.58
C ALA A 168 2.99 -13.45 -14.27
N MET A 169 2.15 -13.77 -13.28
CA MET A 169 1.05 -12.91 -12.82
C MET A 169 1.53 -11.52 -12.37
N ILE A 170 2.60 -11.48 -11.57
CA ILE A 170 3.20 -10.21 -11.12
C ILE A 170 3.76 -9.40 -12.30
N ARG A 171 4.43 -10.07 -13.26
CA ARG A 171 4.96 -9.38 -14.46
C ARG A 171 3.86 -8.89 -15.40
N SER A 172 2.73 -9.60 -15.50
CA SER A 172 1.60 -9.18 -16.33
C SER A 172 0.81 -8.02 -15.72
N GLY A 173 0.78 -7.88 -14.39
CA GLY A 173 0.14 -6.76 -13.70
C GLY A 173 0.87 -5.41 -13.84
N GLY A 174 2.10 -5.39 -14.39
CA GLY A 174 2.89 -4.18 -14.66
C GLY A 174 2.74 -3.63 -16.09
N LYS A 175 1.89 -4.24 -16.93
CA LYS A 175 1.49 -3.70 -18.24
C LYS A 175 0.00 -3.40 -18.20
N HIS A 176 -0.41 -2.35 -18.92
CA HIS A 176 -1.73 -1.68 -18.95
C HIS A 176 -1.78 -0.56 -17.94
#